data_AF-A0A6M0K9P8-F1
#
_entry.id   AF-A0A6M0K9P8-F1
#
_cell.length_a   1.000
_cell.length_b   1.000
_cell.length_c   1.000
_cell.angle_alpha   90.00
_cell.angle_beta   90.00
_cell.angle_gamma   90.00
#
_symmetry.space_group_name_H-M   'P 1'
#
loop_
_entity.id
_entity.type
_entity.pdbx_description
1 polymer ?
#
loop_
_entity_poly.entity_id
_entity_poly.type
_entity_poly.pdbx_seq_one_letter_code
_entity_poly.pdbx_strand_id
1 'polypeptide(L)'
;ARLHENLSDLLERFKSGRYQAPPVRRVHIPKDGTKKTRPIGIPTLEDKILQRAVLMVLEPVYEQDFLDGSYGFRPGRSAHQALQALWDGVMDLRGAWVIDLDIQAFFDSMERSHLHAFLDQRVRDGVIRRVLGKWMHAGVMEEGVIHHPERGSPQGGVISPLVSNLYLHEVLDRWFEDTVKPRLRGRAFMVRFADD
;
A
#
# COMPACT_ATOMS: atom_id res chain seq x y z
N ALA A 1 -29.80 13.16 9.51
CA ALA A 1 -28.98 12.16 10.22
C ALA A 1 -27.80 12.87 10.92
N ARG A 2 -27.37 12.41 12.10
CA ARG A 2 -26.48 13.13 13.03
C ARG A 2 -24.99 13.06 12.63
N LEU A 3 -24.62 13.67 11.51
CA LEU A 3 -23.26 13.57 10.94
C LEU A 3 -22.17 14.06 11.91
N HIS A 4 -22.32 15.26 12.47
CA HIS A 4 -21.32 15.88 13.33
C HIS A 4 -21.06 15.08 14.62
N GLU A 5 -22.12 14.55 15.24
CA GLU A 5 -22.02 13.70 16.43
C GLU A 5 -21.24 12.41 16.10
N ASN A 6 -21.57 11.75 15.00
CA ASN A 6 -20.90 10.50 14.59
C ASN A 6 -19.41 10.72 14.27
N LEU A 7 -19.05 11.83 13.63
CA LEU A 7 -17.64 12.15 13.35
C LEU A 7 -16.86 12.48 14.63
N SER A 8 -17.48 13.17 15.58
CA SER A 8 -16.87 13.49 16.87
C SER A 8 -16.63 12.22 17.70
N ASP A 9 -17.62 11.32 17.74
CA ASP A 9 -17.50 10.02 18.38
C ASP A 9 -16.40 9.14 17.73
N LEU A 10 -16.35 9.08 16.39
CA LEU A 10 -15.28 8.37 15.68
C LEU A 10 -13.90 8.90 16.06
N LEU A 11 -13.73 10.22 16.09
CA LEU A 11 -12.48 10.86 16.47
C LEU A 11 -12.10 10.54 17.93
N GLU A 12 -13.06 10.54 18.84
CA GLU A 12 -12.83 10.20 20.24
C GLU A 12 -12.44 8.73 20.40
N ARG A 13 -13.15 7.81 19.74
CA ARG A 13 -12.81 6.38 19.73
C ARG A 13 -11.44 6.13 19.12
N PHE A 14 -11.08 6.87 18.07
CA PHE A 14 -9.74 6.80 17.47
C PHE A 14 -8.66 7.24 18.48
N LYS A 15 -8.77 8.45 19.05
CA LYS A 15 -7.80 9.01 19.99
C LYS A 15 -7.65 8.18 21.27
N SER A 16 -8.76 7.69 21.81
CA SER A 16 -8.78 6.86 23.02
C SER A 16 -8.30 5.42 22.77
N GLY A 17 -8.15 5.02 21.50
CA GLY A 17 -7.80 3.66 21.12
C GLY A 17 -8.95 2.65 21.27
N ARG A 18 -10.18 3.10 21.51
CA ARG A 18 -11.40 2.26 21.57
C ARG A 18 -11.94 1.86 20.20
N TYR A 19 -11.55 2.56 19.14
CA TYR A 19 -11.91 2.23 17.76
C TYR A 19 -11.52 0.79 17.42
N GLN A 20 -12.41 0.01 16.80
CA GLN A 20 -12.12 -1.34 16.31
C GLN A 20 -12.30 -1.35 14.80
N ALA A 21 -11.33 -1.90 14.07
CA ALA A 21 -11.43 -2.01 12.63
C ALA A 21 -12.51 -3.05 12.28
N PRO A 22 -13.58 -2.66 11.55
CA PRO A 22 -14.60 -3.61 11.15
C PRO A 22 -14.03 -4.59 10.11
N PRO A 23 -14.61 -5.81 10.00
CA PRO A 23 -14.19 -6.74 8.98
C PRO A 23 -14.48 -6.17 7.58
N VAL A 24 -13.55 -6.38 6.66
CA VAL A 24 -13.64 -5.90 5.28
C VAL A 24 -14.47 -6.90 4.47
N ARG A 25 -15.52 -6.42 3.80
CA ARG A 25 -16.41 -7.30 3.01
C ARG A 25 -15.75 -7.70 1.69
N ARG A 26 -15.54 -8.99 1.46
CA ARG A 26 -14.94 -9.52 0.23
C ARG A 26 -15.98 -9.70 -0.86
N VAL A 27 -15.67 -9.20 -2.05
CA VAL A 27 -16.49 -9.33 -3.26
C VAL A 27 -15.58 -9.78 -4.39
N HIS A 28 -16.04 -10.75 -5.18
CA HIS A 28 -15.30 -11.25 -6.34
C HIS A 28 -15.72 -10.49 -7.60
N ILE A 29 -14.78 -9.77 -8.21
CA ILE A 29 -15.00 -9.08 -9.49
C ILE A 29 -14.30 -9.86 -10.61
N PRO A 30 -14.94 -10.09 -11.76
CA PRO A 30 -14.29 -10.71 -12.92
C PRO A 30 -13.05 -9.93 -13.34
N LYS A 31 -11.94 -10.61 -13.64
CA LYS A 31 -10.77 -9.98 -14.27
C LYS A 31 -11.01 -9.93 -15.78
N ASP A 32 -10.99 -8.72 -16.34
CA ASP A 32 -11.20 -8.48 -17.77
C ASP A 32 -10.38 -9.44 -18.65
N GLY A 33 -11.06 -10.09 -19.60
CA GLY A 33 -10.45 -11.04 -20.54
C GLY A 33 -10.09 -12.42 -19.96
N THR A 34 -10.42 -12.74 -18.70
CA THR A 34 -10.09 -14.06 -18.10
C THR A 34 -11.26 -14.66 -17.32
N LYS A 35 -11.22 -15.98 -17.07
CA LYS A 35 -12.15 -16.68 -16.16
C LYS A 35 -11.82 -16.48 -14.66
N LYS A 36 -10.73 -15.77 -14.34
CA LYS A 36 -10.27 -15.55 -12.96
C LYS A 36 -11.02 -14.36 -12.36
N THR A 37 -11.29 -14.41 -11.06
CA THR A 37 -11.84 -13.29 -10.30
C THR A 37 -10.74 -12.61 -9.48
N ARG A 38 -10.89 -11.32 -9.19
CA ARG A 38 -10.09 -10.60 -8.20
C ARG A 38 -10.93 -10.38 -6.96
N PRO A 39 -10.46 -10.81 -5.77
CA PRO A 39 -11.11 -10.46 -4.53
C PRO A 39 -10.89 -8.97 -4.26
N ILE A 40 -11.95 -8.23 -4.00
CA ILE A 40 -11.89 -6.84 -3.54
C ILE A 40 -12.51 -6.77 -2.15
N GLY A 41 -11.77 -6.23 -1.21
CA GLY A 41 -12.32 -5.89 0.09
C GLY A 41 -12.94 -4.49 0.08
N ILE A 42 -14.15 -4.39 0.61
CA ILE A 42 -14.90 -3.14 0.71
C ILE A 42 -15.04 -2.81 2.20
N PRO A 43 -14.28 -1.82 2.71
CA PRO A 43 -14.43 -1.34 4.07
C PRO A 43 -15.75 -0.58 4.27
N THR A 44 -16.16 -0.40 5.53
CA THR A 44 -17.32 0.43 5.87
C THR A 44 -17.05 1.90 5.55
N LEU A 45 -18.11 2.71 5.40
CA LEU A 45 -17.95 4.14 5.12
C LEU A 45 -17.18 4.87 6.23
N GLU A 46 -17.51 4.56 7.49
CA GLU A 46 -16.83 5.11 8.68
C GLU A 46 -15.33 4.78 8.66
N ASP A 47 -14.99 3.54 8.29
CA ASP A 47 -13.62 3.09 8.18
C ASP A 47 -12.87 3.78 7.03
N LYS A 48 -13.50 3.95 5.87
CA LYS A 48 -12.94 4.72 4.74
C LYS A 48 -12.63 6.17 5.13
N ILE A 49 -13.49 6.81 5.91
CA ILE A 49 -13.28 8.19 6.39
C ILE A 49 -12.04 8.24 7.28
N LEU A 50 -11.93 7.33 8.26
CA LEU A 50 -10.78 7.31 9.16
C LEU A 50 -9.48 6.97 8.42
N GLN A 51 -9.51 5.97 7.54
CA GLN A 51 -8.37 5.60 6.69
C GLN A 51 -7.91 6.78 5.82
N ARG A 52 -8.86 7.53 5.23
CA ARG A 52 -8.52 8.73 4.45
C ARG A 52 -7.88 9.81 5.31
N ALA A 53 -8.41 10.06 6.51
CA ALA A 53 -7.85 11.05 7.42
C ALA A 53 -6.42 10.71 7.84
N VAL A 54 -6.14 9.43 8.16
CA VAL A 54 -4.78 8.97 8.49
C VAL A 54 -3.87 9.01 7.27
N LEU A 55 -4.36 8.61 6.09
CA LEU A 55 -3.61 8.69 4.83
C LEU A 55 -3.15 10.12 4.54
N MET A 56 -4.02 11.12 4.71
CA MET A 56 -3.66 12.53 4.48
C MET A 56 -2.53 13.04 5.39
N VAL A 57 -2.33 12.41 6.56
CA VAL A 57 -1.23 12.74 7.48
C VAL A 57 0.04 12.00 7.11
N LEU A 58 -0.06 10.72 6.70
CA LEU A 58 1.10 9.87 6.43
C LEU A 58 1.69 10.07 5.03
N GLU A 59 0.86 10.37 4.04
CA GLU A 59 1.25 10.52 2.65
C GLU A 59 2.36 11.59 2.47
N PRO A 60 2.26 12.81 3.03
CA PRO A 60 3.35 13.79 2.94
C PRO A 60 4.66 13.34 3.63
N VAL A 61 4.56 12.53 4.69
CA VAL A 61 5.73 12.07 5.46
C VAL A 61 6.54 11.07 4.64
N TYR A 62 5.87 10.13 3.98
CA TYR A 62 6.51 9.07 3.20
C TYR A 62 6.86 9.51 1.77
N GLU A 63 6.10 10.46 1.20
CA GLU A 63 6.42 10.99 -0.13
C GLU A 63 7.80 11.70 -0.16
N GLN A 64 8.26 12.21 0.98
CA GLN A 64 9.61 12.75 1.15
C GLN A 64 10.71 11.68 1.08
N ASP A 65 10.39 10.42 1.39
CA ASP A 65 11.35 9.32 1.47
C ASP A 65 11.32 8.44 0.21
N PHE A 66 10.16 8.31 -0.44
CA PHE A 66 9.99 7.45 -1.61
C PHE A 66 10.87 7.86 -2.80
N LEU A 67 11.67 6.90 -3.28
CA LEU A 67 12.54 7.06 -4.45
C LEU A 67 11.75 7.43 -5.72
N ASP A 68 12.39 8.17 -6.62
CA ASP A 68 11.76 8.66 -7.86
C ASP A 68 11.33 7.56 -8.84
N GLY A 69 11.94 6.37 -8.73
CA GLY A 69 11.60 5.21 -9.56
C GLY A 69 10.21 4.62 -9.30
N SER A 70 9.50 5.05 -8.25
CA SER A 70 8.18 4.55 -7.89
C SER A 70 7.06 5.54 -8.29
N TYR A 71 6.04 5.06 -9.00
CA TYR A 71 4.99 5.92 -9.57
C TYR A 71 3.57 5.55 -9.16
N GLY A 72 3.32 4.29 -8.78
CA GLY A 72 1.98 3.79 -8.50
C GLY A 72 1.37 4.45 -7.26
N PHE A 73 0.10 4.90 -7.36
CA PHE A 73 -0.68 5.43 -6.23
C PHE A 73 -0.01 6.55 -5.42
N ARG A 74 0.83 7.38 -6.06
CA ARG A 74 1.50 8.53 -5.43
C ARG A 74 0.96 9.86 -5.96
N PRO A 75 0.86 10.92 -5.14
CA PRO A 75 0.47 12.26 -5.59
C PRO A 75 1.38 12.78 -6.70
N GLY A 76 0.79 13.30 -7.78
CA GLY A 76 1.55 13.90 -8.88
C GLY A 76 2.35 12.90 -9.74
N ARG A 77 2.20 11.59 -9.49
CA ARG A 77 2.78 10.51 -10.28
C ARG A 77 1.68 9.79 -11.06
N SER A 78 2.02 9.26 -12.24
CA SER A 78 1.08 8.59 -13.14
C SER A 78 1.75 7.48 -13.94
N ALA A 79 0.93 6.58 -14.49
CA ALA A 79 1.42 5.50 -15.36
C ALA A 79 2.13 6.07 -16.61
N HIS A 80 1.67 7.20 -17.15
CA HIS A 80 2.30 7.84 -18.30
C HIS A 80 3.71 8.35 -17.96
N GLN A 81 3.92 8.89 -16.75
CA GLN A 81 5.26 9.29 -16.30
C GLN A 81 6.18 8.07 -16.09
N ALA A 82 5.65 6.95 -15.60
CA ALA A 82 6.41 5.70 -15.48
C ALA A 82 6.86 5.20 -16.87
N LEU A 83 5.94 5.18 -17.85
CA LEU A 83 6.26 4.81 -19.24
C LEU A 83 7.29 5.74 -19.87
N GLN A 84 7.16 7.05 -19.64
CA GLN A 84 8.12 8.03 -20.12
C GLN A 84 9.51 7.81 -19.51
N ALA A 85 9.60 7.58 -18.19
CA ALA A 85 10.85 7.30 -17.51
C ALA A 85 11.52 6.01 -18.01
N LEU A 86 10.72 4.96 -18.27
CA LEU A 86 11.19 3.73 -18.88
C LEU A 86 11.76 3.99 -20.28
N TRP A 87 11.01 4.70 -21.12
CA TRP A 87 11.44 5.04 -22.48
C TRP A 87 12.75 5.82 -22.47
N ASP A 88 12.83 6.91 -21.71
CA ASP A 88 14.00 7.77 -21.64
C ASP A 88 15.23 7.00 -21.12
N GLY A 89 15.05 6.18 -20.08
CA GLY A 89 16.12 5.36 -19.54
C GLY A 89 16.64 4.32 -20.54
N VAL A 90 15.77 3.63 -21.27
CA VAL A 90 16.18 2.65 -22.30
C VAL A 90 16.90 3.34 -23.46
N MET A 91 16.42 4.50 -23.90
CA MET A 91 17.03 5.26 -24.98
C MET A 91 18.39 5.83 -24.59
N ASP A 92 18.54 6.35 -23.37
CA ASP A 92 19.82 6.85 -22.85
C ASP A 92 20.87 5.73 -22.71
N LEU A 93 20.44 4.51 -22.40
CA LEU A 93 21.30 3.32 -22.38
C LEU A 93 21.75 2.88 -23.79
N ARG A 94 21.15 3.41 -24.86
CA ARG A 94 21.40 3.03 -26.27
C ARG A 94 21.16 1.54 -26.54
N GLY A 95 20.11 1.00 -25.92
CA GLY A 95 19.78 -0.41 -25.93
C GLY A 95 20.03 -1.05 -24.56
N ALA A 96 18.97 -1.59 -23.96
CA ALA A 96 18.99 -2.16 -22.63
C ALA A 96 18.29 -3.53 -22.61
N TRP A 97 18.67 -4.34 -21.63
CA TRP A 97 17.88 -5.52 -21.26
C TRP A 97 16.78 -5.07 -20.31
N VAL A 98 15.53 -5.38 -20.67
CA VAL A 98 14.37 -5.12 -19.81
C VAL A 98 14.05 -6.42 -19.09
N ILE A 99 13.98 -6.35 -17.75
CA ILE A 99 13.55 -7.45 -16.91
C ILE A 99 12.18 -7.06 -16.37
N ASP A 100 11.17 -7.80 -16.80
CA ASP A 100 9.79 -7.65 -16.37
C ASP A 100 9.52 -8.58 -15.18
N LEU A 101 9.04 -8.03 -14.06
CA LEU A 101 8.87 -8.73 -12.78
C LEU A 101 7.49 -8.43 -12.20
N ASP A 102 6.67 -9.46 -12.03
CA ASP A 102 5.36 -9.36 -11.38
C ASP A 102 5.40 -10.03 -10.00
N ILE A 103 4.93 -9.32 -8.95
CA ILE A 103 4.88 -9.86 -7.59
C ILE A 103 3.55 -10.59 -7.37
N GLN A 104 3.60 -11.91 -7.40
CA GLN A 104 2.41 -12.73 -7.17
C GLN A 104 1.85 -12.55 -5.75
N ALA A 105 0.57 -12.19 -5.66
CA ALA A 105 -0.19 -12.12 -4.41
C ALA A 105 0.49 -11.26 -3.31
N PHE A 106 1.03 -10.11 -3.71
CA PHE A 106 1.73 -9.18 -2.82
C PHE A 106 0.96 -8.90 -1.52
N PHE A 107 -0.31 -8.52 -1.65
CA PHE A 107 -1.13 -8.16 -0.48
C PHE A 107 -1.38 -9.31 0.49
N ASP A 108 -1.36 -10.56 0.02
CA ASP A 108 -1.64 -11.74 0.83
C ASP A 108 -0.37 -12.29 1.49
N SER A 109 0.81 -11.93 0.98
CA SER A 109 2.12 -12.45 1.40
C SER A 109 2.92 -11.52 2.33
N MET A 110 2.51 -10.25 2.47
CA MET A 110 3.21 -9.29 3.34
C MET A 110 3.28 -9.76 4.80
N GLU A 111 4.49 -9.70 5.36
CA GLU A 111 4.72 -9.98 6.78
C GLU A 111 4.48 -8.72 7.62
N ARG A 112 3.55 -8.81 8.57
CA ARG A 112 3.11 -7.67 9.39
C ARG A 112 4.24 -7.11 10.27
N SER A 113 5.14 -7.97 10.74
CA SER A 113 6.29 -7.61 11.57
C SER A 113 7.21 -6.61 10.87
N HIS A 114 7.57 -6.86 9.61
CA HIS A 114 8.37 -5.97 8.78
C HIS A 114 7.66 -4.65 8.55
N LEU A 115 6.37 -4.68 8.21
CA LEU A 115 5.60 -3.46 8.00
C LEU A 115 5.54 -2.59 9.26
N HIS A 116 5.38 -3.19 10.44
CA HIS A 116 5.49 -2.48 11.71
C HIS A 116 6.87 -1.87 11.90
N ALA A 117 7.95 -2.61 11.62
CA ALA A 117 9.31 -2.09 11.72
C ALA A 117 9.57 -0.91 10.76
N PHE A 118 9.04 -0.96 9.54
CA PHE A 118 9.14 0.13 8.56
C PHE A 118 8.35 1.37 9.00
N LEU A 119 7.14 1.18 9.51
CA LEU A 119 6.34 2.27 10.08
C LEU A 119 7.09 2.97 11.23
N ASP A 120 7.76 2.20 12.09
CA ASP A 120 8.48 2.70 13.27
C ASP A 120 9.65 3.62 12.93
N GLN A 121 10.18 3.57 11.71
CA GLN A 121 11.25 4.44 11.26
C GLN A 121 10.82 5.91 11.20
N ARG A 122 9.54 6.19 10.87
CA ARG A 122 9.03 7.54 10.62
C ARG A 122 7.85 7.93 11.51
N VAL A 123 7.00 6.96 11.89
CA VAL A 123 5.79 7.19 12.68
C VAL A 123 6.00 6.69 14.09
N ARG A 124 6.18 7.61 15.04
CA ARG A 124 6.29 7.29 16.47
C ARG A 124 4.99 7.44 17.26
N ASP A 125 3.94 7.99 16.63
CA ASP A 125 2.63 8.16 17.24
C ASP A 125 1.97 6.80 17.50
N GLY A 126 1.77 6.48 18.78
CA GLY A 126 1.20 5.20 19.21
C GLY A 126 -0.28 5.00 18.84
N VAL A 127 -1.04 6.07 18.60
CA VAL A 127 -2.44 6.00 18.17
C VAL A 127 -2.51 5.59 16.70
N ILE A 128 -1.70 6.23 15.85
CA ILE A 128 -1.60 5.89 14.42
C ILE A 128 -1.09 4.46 14.24
N ARG A 129 -0.02 4.08 14.93
CA ARG A 129 0.53 2.71 14.85
C ARG A 129 -0.51 1.66 15.24
N ARG A 130 -1.29 1.95 16.30
CA ARG A 130 -2.33 1.05 16.79
C ARG A 130 -3.47 0.92 15.78
N VAL A 131 -3.90 2.00 15.12
CA VAL A 131 -4.97 1.91 14.11
C VAL A 131 -4.51 1.16 12.86
N LEU A 132 -3.28 1.40 12.39
CA LEU A 132 -2.69 0.66 11.28
C LEU A 132 -2.63 -0.84 11.62
N GLY A 133 -2.18 -1.16 12.83
CA GLY A 133 -2.22 -2.52 13.37
C GLY A 133 -3.63 -3.12 13.30
N LYS A 134 -4.65 -2.40 13.78
CA LYS A 134 -6.04 -2.86 13.73
C LYS A 134 -6.55 -3.10 12.31
N TRP A 135 -6.25 -2.20 11.36
CA TRP A 135 -6.65 -2.39 9.97
C TRP A 135 -5.99 -3.58 9.31
N MET A 136 -4.71 -3.79 9.56
CA MET A 136 -4.04 -4.98 9.06
C MET A 136 -4.67 -6.24 9.63
N HIS A 137 -5.00 -6.27 10.94
CA HIS A 137 -5.59 -7.45 11.62
C HIS A 137 -7.11 -7.57 11.44
N ALA A 138 -7.73 -6.65 10.70
CA ALA A 138 -9.15 -6.70 10.44
C ALA A 138 -9.51 -7.99 9.71
N GLY A 139 -10.60 -8.62 10.15
CA GLY A 139 -11.12 -9.82 9.49
C GLY A 139 -11.60 -9.51 8.07
N VAL A 140 -11.73 -10.55 7.27
CA VAL A 140 -12.34 -10.50 5.95
C VAL A 140 -13.67 -11.25 6.04
N MET A 141 -14.76 -10.57 5.71
CA MET A 141 -16.09 -11.17 5.71
C MET A 141 -16.46 -11.63 4.30
N GLU A 142 -16.74 -12.92 4.15
CA GLU A 142 -17.12 -13.56 2.90
C GLU A 142 -18.34 -14.46 3.15
N GLU A 143 -19.41 -14.25 2.38
CA GLU A 143 -20.67 -15.02 2.50
C GLU A 143 -21.25 -15.10 3.94
N GLY A 144 -21.01 -14.06 4.75
CA GLY A 144 -21.48 -13.99 6.15
C GLY A 144 -20.56 -14.67 7.16
N VAL A 145 -19.45 -15.26 6.72
CA VAL A 145 -18.41 -15.84 7.57
C VAL A 145 -17.23 -14.86 7.69
N ILE A 146 -16.72 -14.67 8.89
CA ILE A 146 -15.55 -13.81 9.15
C ILE A 146 -14.31 -14.70 9.26
N HIS A 147 -13.31 -14.42 8.43
CA HIS A 147 -12.00 -15.04 8.45
C HIS A 147 -10.94 -14.05 8.90
N HIS A 148 -9.97 -14.49 9.69
CA HIS A 148 -8.83 -13.65 10.11
C HIS A 148 -7.56 -14.18 9.44
N PRO A 149 -7.10 -13.56 8.33
CA PRO A 149 -5.90 -14.03 7.65
C PRO A 149 -4.64 -13.78 8.51
N GLU A 150 -3.84 -14.83 8.71
CA GLU A 150 -2.60 -14.74 9.51
C GLU A 150 -1.54 -13.83 8.86
N ARG A 151 -1.56 -13.72 7.53
CA ARG A 151 -0.61 -12.91 6.73
C ARG A 151 -1.35 -11.97 5.79
N GLY A 152 -0.61 -10.97 5.29
CA GLY A 152 -1.14 -9.99 4.37
C GLY A 152 -1.98 -8.89 5.00
N SER A 153 -2.52 -8.02 4.15
CA SER A 153 -3.44 -6.95 4.49
C SER A 153 -4.75 -7.12 3.73
N PRO A 154 -5.92 -6.83 4.35
CA PRO A 154 -7.18 -6.78 3.61
C PRO A 154 -7.06 -5.84 2.40
N GLN A 155 -7.30 -6.38 1.21
CA GLN A 155 -7.24 -5.62 -0.04
C GLN A 155 -8.40 -4.63 -0.11
N GLY A 156 -8.18 -3.42 -0.65
CA GLY A 156 -9.25 -2.45 -0.92
C GLY A 156 -9.54 -1.44 0.21
N GLY A 157 -8.67 -1.38 1.24
CA GLY A 157 -8.60 -0.22 2.11
C GLY A 157 -8.11 1.03 1.36
N VAL A 158 -8.62 2.19 1.74
CA VAL A 158 -8.14 3.50 1.23
C VAL A 158 -6.66 3.70 1.53
N ILE A 159 -6.19 3.17 2.65
CA ILE A 159 -4.78 3.29 3.08
C ILE A 159 -3.87 2.20 2.50
N SER A 160 -4.43 1.13 1.95
CA SER A 160 -3.68 -0.02 1.45
C SER A 160 -2.60 0.34 0.43
N PRO A 161 -2.83 1.24 -0.55
CA PRO A 161 -1.79 1.59 -1.52
C PRO A 161 -0.54 2.24 -0.90
N LEU A 162 -0.72 3.13 0.10
CA LEU A 162 0.41 3.73 0.82
C LEU A 162 1.21 2.66 1.56
N VAL A 163 0.52 1.75 2.24
CA VAL A 163 1.13 0.65 2.99
C VAL A 163 1.94 -0.25 2.06
N SER A 164 1.41 -0.57 0.88
CA SER A 164 2.11 -1.36 -0.14
C SER A 164 3.36 -0.64 -0.64
N ASN A 165 3.25 0.65 -0.97
CA ASN A 165 4.37 1.43 -1.42
C ASN A 165 5.46 1.57 -0.37
N LEU A 166 5.09 1.73 0.91
CA LEU A 166 6.05 1.72 2.02
C LEU A 166 6.82 0.41 2.09
N TYR A 167 6.10 -0.72 2.04
CA TYR A 167 6.74 -2.02 2.11
C TYR A 167 7.71 -2.22 0.94
N LEU A 168 7.24 -2.01 -0.30
CA LEU A 168 8.06 -2.16 -1.51
C LEU A 168 9.21 -1.16 -1.59
N HIS A 169 9.03 0.04 -1.04
CA HIS A 169 10.13 0.99 -0.94
C HIS A 169 11.28 0.42 -0.11
N GLU A 170 10.97 -0.13 1.06
CA GLU A 170 11.99 -0.67 1.96
C GLU A 170 12.61 -1.97 1.45
N VAL A 171 11.81 -2.90 0.91
CA VAL A 171 12.33 -4.22 0.49
C VAL A 171 12.88 -4.27 -0.92
N LEU A 172 12.37 -3.44 -1.85
CA LEU A 172 12.70 -3.51 -3.27
C LEU A 172 13.42 -2.25 -3.74
N ASP A 173 12.83 -1.06 -3.57
CA ASP A 173 13.39 0.19 -4.11
C ASP A 173 14.76 0.48 -3.49
N ARG A 174 14.86 0.45 -2.16
CA ARG A 174 16.12 0.68 -1.44
C ARG A 174 17.12 -0.45 -1.66
N TRP A 175 16.68 -1.70 -1.69
CA TRP A 175 17.56 -2.82 -2.00
C TRP A 175 18.19 -2.67 -3.40
N PHE A 176 17.39 -2.29 -4.40
CA PHE A 176 17.89 -2.08 -5.76
C PHE A 176 18.90 -0.92 -5.80
N GLU A 177 18.54 0.24 -5.25
CA GLU A 177 19.37 1.45 -5.32
C GLU A 177 20.65 1.33 -4.47
N ASP A 178 20.55 0.79 -3.26
CA ASP A 178 21.65 0.76 -2.29
C ASP A 178 22.54 -0.49 -2.43
N THR A 179 22.01 -1.60 -2.95
CA THR A 179 22.73 -2.88 -3.00
C THR A 179 22.99 -3.37 -4.42
N VAL A 180 21.97 -3.40 -5.28
CA VAL A 180 22.11 -3.99 -6.63
C VAL A 180 22.88 -3.06 -7.55
N LYS A 181 22.41 -1.82 -7.69
CA LYS A 181 22.96 -0.83 -8.62
C LYS A 181 24.47 -0.57 -8.40
N PRO A 182 25.00 -0.45 -7.17
CA PRO A 182 26.44 -0.26 -6.95
C PRO A 182 27.30 -1.49 -7.29
N ARG A 183 26.70 -2.69 -7.34
CA ARG A 183 27.40 -3.94 -7.70
C ARG A 183 27.41 -4.20 -9.20
N LEU A 184 26.56 -3.53 -9.97
CA LEU A 184 26.52 -3.65 -11.41
C LEU A 184 27.68 -2.87 -12.04
N ARG A 185 28.33 -3.48 -13.03
CA ARG A 185 29.37 -2.80 -13.84
C ARG A 185 28.80 -1.82 -14.85
N GLY A 186 27.53 -2.02 -15.23
CA GLY A 186 26.80 -1.20 -16.18
C GLY A 186 25.81 -0.26 -15.50
N ARG A 187 25.33 0.73 -16.25
CA ARG A 187 24.24 1.61 -15.82
C ARG A 187 22.94 0.80 -15.74
N ALA A 188 22.17 1.02 -14.69
CA ALA A 188 20.87 0.40 -14.46
C ALA A 188 19.92 1.37 -13.76
N PHE A 189 18.64 1.21 -14.00
CA PHE A 189 17.57 1.94 -13.34
C PHE A 189 16.36 1.01 -13.15
N MET A 190 15.44 1.39 -12.27
CA MET A 190 14.20 0.66 -12.01
C MET A 190 13.03 1.63 -12.07
N VAL A 191 11.94 1.18 -12.68
CA VAL A 191 10.65 1.85 -12.71
C VAL A 191 9.63 0.88 -12.12
N ARG A 192 8.85 1.35 -11.15
CA ARG A 192 7.84 0.56 -10.44
C ARG A 192 6.51 1.29 -10.44
N PHE A 193 5.43 0.61 -10.80
CA PHE A 193 4.05 1.04 -10.67
C PHE A 193 3.28 0.09 -9.75
N ALA A 194 3.22 0.43 -8.46
CA ALA A 194 2.65 -0.42 -7.42
C ALA A 194 3.45 -1.72 -7.27
N ASP A 195 2.85 -2.89 -7.53
CA ASP A 195 3.46 -4.22 -7.48
C ASP A 195 4.11 -4.67 -8.81
N ASP A 196 3.94 -3.88 -9.87
CA ASP A 196 4.55 -4.00 -11.20
C ASP A 196 5.82 -3.14 -11.30
#